data_AF-A0A7S2JKF8-F1
#
_entry.id   AF-A0A7S2JKF8-F1
#
_cell.length_a   1.000
_cell.length_b   1.000
_cell.length_c   1.000
_cell.angle_alpha   90.00
_cell.angle_beta   90.00
_cell.angle_gamma   90.00
#
_symmetry.space_group_name_H-M   'P 1'
#
loop_
_entity.id
_entity.type
_entity.pdbx_description
1 polymer ?
#
loop_
_entity_poly.entity_id
_entity_poly.type
_entity_poly.pdbx_seq_one_letter_code
_entity_poly.pdbx_strand_id
1 'polypeptide(L)'
;LSDFNGVAGLVKGGAAERSELKAGDIIVGADGVNVGKKRLVEVLQRGRKSYIFSVVRPSKLTPADTPPELTKTTEDHTGIGIANHLAEAGLHSEDEVSRSVPEKPIDVE
;
A
#
# COMPACT_ATOMS: atom_id res chain seq x y z
N LEU A 1 -7.31 -7.07 0.71
CA LEU A 1 -7.09 -7.07 2.18
C LEU A 1 -5.86 -7.92 2.42
N SER A 2 -4.82 -7.39 3.06
CA SER A 2 -3.57 -8.11 3.28
C SER A 2 -3.81 -9.39 4.09
N ASP A 3 -3.11 -10.48 3.75
CA ASP A 3 -3.28 -11.81 4.37
C ASP A 3 -2.74 -11.91 5.81
N PHE A 4 -2.34 -10.78 6.40
CA PHE A 4 -1.67 -10.71 7.70
C PHE A 4 -2.48 -9.91 8.71
N ASN A 5 -2.34 -10.25 9.99
CA ASN A 5 -2.94 -9.52 11.10
C ASN A 5 -2.12 -8.27 11.44
N GLY A 6 -2.22 -7.27 10.57
CA GLY A 6 -1.54 -5.98 10.72
C GLY A 6 -2.28 -5.02 11.65
N VAL A 7 -1.52 -4.24 12.41
CA VAL A 7 -2.04 -3.14 13.21
C VAL A 7 -2.22 -1.93 12.30
N ALA A 8 -3.47 -1.64 11.91
CA ALA A 8 -3.78 -0.49 11.08
C ALA A 8 -3.63 0.85 11.83
N GLY A 9 -3.85 0.85 13.15
CA GLY A 9 -3.83 2.05 13.97
C GLY A 9 -4.14 1.75 15.43
N LEU A 10 -4.02 2.77 16.27
CA LEU A 10 -4.26 2.71 17.70
C LEU A 10 -5.41 3.66 18.06
N VAL A 11 -6.26 3.24 19.00
CA VAL A 11 -7.31 4.09 19.54
C VAL A 11 -6.73 4.95 20.65
N LYS A 12 -6.98 6.26 20.59
CA LYS A 12 -6.55 7.23 21.60
C LYS A 12 -7.10 6.88 22.99
N GLY A 13 -6.24 6.87 24.00
CA GLY A 13 -6.56 6.41 25.35
C GLY A 13 -6.88 4.91 25.43
N GLY A 14 -6.62 4.13 24.39
CA GLY A 14 -6.82 2.69 24.35
C GLY A 14 -5.71 1.92 25.06
N ALA A 15 -5.98 0.66 25.40
CA ALA A 15 -4.96 -0.22 26.00
C ALA A 15 -3.75 -0.42 25.07
N ALA A 16 -3.98 -0.53 23.76
CA ALA A 16 -2.93 -0.69 22.78
C ALA A 16 -2.04 0.56 22.64
N GLU A 17 -2.60 1.78 22.76
CA GLU A 17 -1.80 3.02 22.73
C GLU A 17 -0.89 3.17 23.95
N ARG A 18 -1.33 2.67 25.12
CA ARG A 18 -0.51 2.64 26.34
C ARG A 18 0.53 1.51 26.36
N SER A 19 0.57 0.69 25.31
CA SER A 19 1.52 -0.41 25.17
C SER A 19 2.65 -0.05 24.20
N GLU A 20 3.54 -0.99 23.91
CA GLU A 20 4.62 -0.81 22.93
C GLU A 20 4.22 -1.12 21.48
N LEU A 21 2.95 -1.49 21.27
CA LEU A 21 2.39 -1.84 19.98
C LEU A 21 2.24 -0.58 19.11
N LYS A 22 2.63 -0.67 17.84
CA LYS A 22 2.65 0.45 16.89
C LYS A 22 1.83 0.13 15.66
N ALA A 23 1.29 1.17 15.02
CA ALA A 23 0.75 1.03 13.67
C ALA A 23 1.83 0.51 12.72
N GLY A 24 1.47 -0.46 11.88
CA GLY A 24 2.38 -1.17 10.99
C GLY A 24 3.02 -2.43 11.60
N ASP A 25 2.86 -2.69 12.90
CA ASP A 25 3.27 -3.97 13.49
C ASP A 25 2.42 -5.12 12.91
N ILE A 26 3.04 -6.28 12.71
CA ILE A 26 2.37 -7.50 12.25
C ILE A 26 2.28 -8.47 13.43
N ILE A 27 1.07 -8.85 13.82
CA ILE A 27 0.84 -9.78 14.92
C ILE A 27 1.07 -11.21 14.43
N VAL A 28 2.05 -11.89 15.01
CA VAL A 28 2.41 -13.28 14.71
C VAL A 28 2.04 -14.25 15.82
N GLY A 29 1.80 -13.74 17.03
CA GLY A 29 1.39 -14.54 18.19
C GLY A 29 0.46 -13.78 19.13
N ALA A 30 -0.42 -14.50 19.81
CA ALA A 30 -1.28 -13.99 20.87
C ALA A 30 -1.30 -14.97 22.06
N ASP A 31 -1.00 -14.49 23.26
CA ASP A 31 -0.91 -15.27 24.50
C ASP A 31 -0.05 -16.54 24.38
N GLY A 32 1.06 -16.44 23.63
CA GLY A 32 1.96 -17.56 23.37
C GLY A 32 1.51 -18.52 22.25
N VAL A 33 0.34 -18.29 21.65
CA VAL A 33 -0.16 -19.08 20.52
C VAL A 33 0.24 -18.42 19.21
N ASN A 34 0.91 -19.17 18.32
CA ASN A 34 1.22 -18.71 16.97
C ASN A 34 -0.07 -18.56 16.15
N VAL A 35 -0.27 -17.39 15.56
CA VAL A 35 -1.44 -17.06 14.75
C VAL A 35 -1.36 -17.70 13.36
N GLY A 36 -0.17 -17.77 12.77
CA GLY A 36 0.05 -18.33 11.43
C GLY A 36 -0.82 -17.64 10.37
N LYS A 37 -1.61 -18.44 9.64
CA LYS A 37 -2.56 -17.97 8.62
C LYS A 37 -3.97 -17.68 9.16
N LYS A 38 -4.19 -17.88 10.46
CA LYS A 38 -5.50 -17.67 11.08
C LYS A 38 -5.76 -16.17 11.25
N ARG A 39 -7.03 -15.80 11.28
CA ARG A 39 -7.43 -14.45 11.67
C ARG A 39 -7.25 -14.30 13.17
N LEU A 40 -6.88 -13.10 13.60
CA LEU A 40 -6.69 -12.81 15.02
C LEU A 40 -7.95 -13.14 15.85
N VAL A 41 -9.15 -12.95 15.28
CA VAL A 41 -10.44 -13.24 15.91
C VAL A 41 -10.63 -14.72 16.26
N GLU A 42 -9.93 -15.61 15.57
CA GLU A 42 -10.01 -17.07 15.78
C GLU A 42 -9.06 -17.53 16.90
N VAL A 43 -8.07 -16.71 17.24
CA VAL A 43 -7.04 -17.02 18.25
C VAL A 43 -7.36 -16.33 19.59
N LEU A 44 -7.97 -15.15 19.55
CA LEU A 44 -8.32 -14.41 20.76
C LEU A 44 -9.44 -15.08 21.55
N GLN A 45 -9.14 -15.45 22.80
CA GLN A 45 -10.15 -15.93 23.74
C GLN A 45 -11.03 -14.78 24.22
N ARG A 46 -12.34 -14.89 23.98
CA ARG A 46 -13.32 -13.89 24.44
C ARG A 46 -13.33 -13.77 25.97
N GLY A 47 -13.65 -12.57 26.46
CA GLY A 47 -13.82 -12.30 27.89
C GLY A 47 -12.54 -12.01 28.67
N ARG A 48 -11.36 -12.04 28.04
CA ARG A 48 -10.12 -11.61 28.68
C ARG A 48 -10.00 -10.10 28.74
N LYS A 49 -9.42 -9.60 29.83
CA LYS A 49 -9.16 -8.17 30.06
C LYS A 49 -7.83 -7.68 29.48
N SER A 50 -6.91 -8.60 29.18
CA SER A 50 -5.58 -8.31 28.66
C SER A 50 -5.12 -9.45 27.74
N TYR A 51 -4.27 -9.11 26.78
CA TYR A 51 -3.64 -10.03 25.85
C TYR A 51 -2.18 -9.64 25.68
N ILE A 52 -1.31 -10.63 25.46
CA ILE A 52 0.09 -10.43 25.13
C ILE A 52 0.28 -10.75 23.65
N PHE A 53 0.81 -9.81 22.88
CA PHE A 53 1.07 -10.01 21.46
C PHE A 53 2.56 -10.18 21.19
N SER A 54 2.89 -11.17 20.37
CA SER A 54 4.19 -11.25 19.71
C SER A 54 4.06 -10.59 18.34
N VAL A 55 4.88 -9.58 18.08
CA VAL A 55 4.82 -8.78 16.86
C VAL A 55 6.14 -8.80 16.11
N VAL A 56 6.05 -8.76 14.78
CA VAL A 56 7.17 -8.43 13.90
C VAL A 56 6.99 -6.99 13.45
N ARG A 57 8.02 -6.18 13.68
CA ARG A 57 8.06 -4.81 13.21
C ARG A 57 8.92 -4.76 11.95
N PRO A 58 8.34 -4.52 10.77
CA PRO A 58 9.14 -4.36 9.57
C PRO A 58 10.01 -3.10 9.72
N SER A 59 11.32 -3.28 9.67
CA SER A 59 12.26 -2.17 9.54
C SER A 59 11.94 -1.45 8.23
N LYS A 60 11.77 -0.12 8.28
CA LYS A 60 11.95 0.66 7.04
C LYS A 60 13.38 0.40 6.60
N LEU A 61 13.57 -0.17 5.41
CA LEU A 61 14.88 -0.18 4.76
C LEU A 61 15.35 1.26 4.75
N THR A 62 16.44 1.55 5.47
CA THR A 62 17.08 2.84 5.37
C THR A 62 17.83 2.87 4.05
N PRO A 63 18.07 4.04 3.43
CA PRO A 63 18.95 4.13 2.27
C PRO A 63 20.36 3.56 2.53
N ALA A 64 20.75 3.37 3.80
CA ALA A 64 22.00 2.74 4.19
C ALA A 64 21.99 1.20 4.08
N ASP A 65 20.80 0.59 4.01
CA ASP A 65 20.63 -0.85 3.77
C ASP A 65 20.55 -1.19 2.27
N THR A 66 20.51 -0.17 1.40
CA THR A 66 20.59 -0.31 -0.06
C THR A 66 22.06 -0.35 -0.47
N PRO A 67 22.55 -1.45 -1.10
CA PRO A 67 23.88 -1.47 -1.68
C PRO A 67 24.04 -0.29 -2.66
N PRO A 68 25.17 0.45 -2.63
CA PRO A 68 25.41 1.53 -3.57
C PRO A 68 25.69 0.93 -4.94
N GLU A 69 24.65 0.63 -5.72
CA GLU A 69 24.81 0.32 -7.14
C GLU A 69 23.78 1.05 -7.99
N LEU A 70 24.34 1.84 -8.93
CA LEU A 70 23.72 2.64 -9.99
C LEU A 70 23.07 3.98 -9.60
N THR A 71 23.88 4.90 -9.07
CA THR A 71 23.81 6.30 -9.52
C THR A 71 24.68 6.45 -10.78
N LYS A 72 24.08 6.30 -11.96
CA LYS A 72 24.65 6.81 -13.22
C LYS A 72 23.69 7.86 -13.79
N THR A 73 24.04 9.11 -13.51
CA THR A 73 24.12 10.26 -14.40
C THR A 73 23.03 10.44 -15.45
N THR A 74 22.28 11.55 -15.36
CA THR A 74 22.24 12.50 -16.49
C THR A 74 22.03 13.90 -15.93
N GLU A 75 23.12 14.66 -15.94
CA GLU A 75 23.16 16.09 -15.69
C GLU A 75 22.59 16.83 -16.90
N ASP A 76 21.98 18.00 -16.64
CA ASP A 76 21.47 18.93 -17.64
C ASP A 76 22.56 19.35 -18.65
N HIS A 77 22.33 19.13 -19.94
CA HIS A 77 23.00 19.90 -21.00
C HIS A 77 22.04 20.22 -22.15
N THR A 78 21.78 21.51 -22.28
CA THR A 78 21.21 22.20 -23.44
C THR A 78 21.96 21.88 -24.73
N GLY A 79 21.23 21.56 -25.81
CA GLY A 79 21.65 21.89 -27.18
C GLY A 79 21.90 20.75 -28.17
N ILE A 80 21.11 20.81 -29.27
CA ILE A 80 21.46 20.42 -30.65
C ILE A 80 21.57 18.91 -30.95
N GLY A 81 20.47 18.37 -31.48
CA GLY A 81 20.42 17.92 -32.87
C GLY A 81 20.89 16.49 -33.24
N ILE A 82 20.03 15.91 -34.08
CA ILE A 82 20.33 14.94 -35.15
C ILE A 82 20.19 13.44 -34.81
N ALA A 83 18.96 12.98 -35.09
CA ALA A 83 18.58 11.88 -35.99
C ALA A 83 18.66 10.42 -35.56
N ASN A 84 17.66 9.73 -36.15
CA ASN A 84 17.57 8.32 -36.50
C ASN A 84 17.07 7.36 -35.40
N HIS A 85 16.08 6.50 -35.64
CA HIS A 85 15.31 6.20 -36.86
C HIS A 85 14.12 5.31 -36.45
N LEU A 86 12.95 5.59 -37.04
CA LEU A 86 11.91 4.67 -37.51
C LEU A 86 11.54 3.42 -36.67
N ALA A 87 10.29 3.43 -36.18
CA ALA A 87 9.28 2.35 -36.23
C ALA A 87 8.06 2.85 -35.44
N GLU A 88 6.79 2.73 -35.82
CA GLU A 88 6.10 2.20 -36.98
C GLU A 88 4.70 2.83 -36.98
N ALA A 89 4.13 2.95 -38.17
CA ALA A 89 2.72 3.08 -38.54
C ALA A 89 1.64 3.30 -37.47
N GLY A 90 0.87 4.37 -37.67
CA GLY A 90 -0.59 4.24 -37.76
C GLY A 90 -1.40 4.92 -36.65
N LEU A 91 -1.58 6.23 -36.75
CA LEU A 91 -2.74 6.89 -36.15
C LEU A 91 -3.39 7.80 -37.19
N HIS A 92 -4.56 7.35 -37.64
CA HIS A 92 -5.53 8.17 -38.36
C HIS A 92 -6.00 9.32 -37.47
N SER A 93 -5.96 10.51 -38.07
CA SER A 93 -6.87 11.66 -37.98
C SER A 93 -8.09 11.55 -37.05
N GLU A 94 -8.28 12.55 -36.16
CA GLU A 94 -9.24 13.67 -36.30
C GLU A 94 -10.69 13.14 -36.15
N ASP A 95 -11.51 13.59 -35.21
CA ASP A 95 -12.04 14.94 -35.22
C ASP A 95 -12.78 15.29 -33.93
N GLU A 96 -12.86 16.60 -33.77
CA GLU A 96 -13.45 17.41 -32.74
C GLU A 96 -14.99 17.36 -32.71
N VAL A 97 -15.59 18.03 -31.70
CA VAL A 97 -16.87 18.78 -31.75
C VAL A 97 -18.10 18.21 -30.98
N SER A 98 -18.33 18.92 -29.86
CA SER A 98 -19.59 19.50 -29.36
C SER A 98 -20.72 18.67 -28.71
N ARG A 99 -20.99 19.12 -27.47
CA ARG A 99 -22.26 19.61 -26.90
C ARG A 99 -23.46 18.64 -26.84
N SER A 100 -23.95 18.42 -25.61
CA SER A 100 -25.26 18.90 -25.09
C SER A 100 -25.86 17.89 -24.09
N VAL A 101 -26.22 18.38 -22.91
CA VAL A 101 -26.97 17.74 -21.80
C VAL A 101 -28.49 17.84 -22.11
N PRO A 102 -29.47 17.26 -21.36
CA PRO A 102 -29.65 15.98 -20.64
C PRO A 102 -30.83 15.15 -21.23
N GLU A 103 -31.17 13.97 -20.65
CA GLU A 103 -32.48 13.66 -20.01
C GLU A 103 -32.67 12.16 -19.72
N LYS A 104 -33.31 11.90 -18.57
CA LYS A 104 -33.72 10.61 -18.02
C LYS A 104 -34.90 10.03 -18.83
N PRO A 105 -35.17 8.72 -18.78
CA PRO A 105 -36.16 8.29 -17.80
C PRO A 105 -35.79 7.00 -17.06
N ILE A 106 -36.45 6.84 -15.91
CA ILE A 106 -36.52 5.65 -15.08
C ILE A 106 -37.61 4.77 -15.70
N ASP A 107 -37.31 3.51 -15.96
CA ASP A 107 -38.36 2.50 -16.14
C ASP A 107 -38.20 1.41 -15.08
N VAL A 108 -39.35 1.16 -14.45
CA VAL A 108 -39.61 0.18 -13.40
C VAL A 108 -40.30 -0.98 -14.09
N GLU A 109 -39.78 -2.20 -13.91
CA GLU A 109 -40.58 -3.42 -13.99
C GLU A 109 -40.12 -4.41 -12.91
#